data_AF-A0A9D7ICH0-F1
#
_entry.id   AF-A0A9D7ICH0-F1
#
_cell.length_a   1.000
_cell.length_b   1.000
_cell.length_c   1.000
_cell.angle_alpha   90.00
_cell.angle_beta   90.00
_cell.angle_gamma   90.00
#
_symmetry.space_group_name_H-M   'P 1'
#
loop_
_entity.id
_entity.type
_entity.pdbx_description
1 polymer ?
#
loop_
_entity_poly.entity_id
_entity_poly.type
_entity_poly.pdbx_seq_one_letter_code
_entity_poly.pdbx_strand_id
1 'polypeptide(L)'
;MKNHTGKSSFFPFLLLLLLGGLSCKKDQDNLPAVVDIPIAFHIEMKEKLQPGERPLEMELRTLDVLDCSNYGIDYNLNQGAHTIRLTLKDLILEDPCDDMEGVASTTLTFGSPEEGDYKLVVTLKNIIKNEGLLEVNPEHYAIRLETTDGLLISPISLSRIPDNLIWGGVFPQSDSLYLLAETFFSELSILTVPIHLNPGTYTGFRVESHNTITLTAPKVPWQGNTFAFRYEGSRSELINLVEFYRTVGGEGLPILLFDEEGFVY
;
A
#
# COMPACT_ATOMS: atom_id res chain seq x y z
N MET A 1 76.04 -62.55 -9.14
CA MET A 1 76.08 -63.45 -7.95
C MET A 1 75.80 -62.64 -6.70
N LYS A 2 74.63 -62.88 -6.08
CA LYS A 2 74.15 -62.55 -4.71
C LYS A 2 72.61 -62.53 -4.80
N ASN A 3 71.99 -63.67 -4.53
CA ASN A 3 71.33 -64.04 -3.27
C ASN A 3 69.94 -63.41 -3.11
N HIS A 4 68.88 -64.24 -3.24
CA HIS A 4 67.65 -64.08 -2.47
C HIS A 4 67.01 -65.44 -2.20
N THR A 5 67.22 -65.92 -0.97
CA THR A 5 66.35 -66.80 -0.18
C THR A 5 64.96 -66.15 -0.04
N GLY A 6 63.81 -66.79 0.06
CA GLY A 6 63.44 -68.13 0.51
C GLY A 6 62.12 -67.99 1.30
N LYS A 7 61.02 -68.54 0.73
CA LYS A 7 59.78 -69.14 1.31
C LYS A 7 59.72 -69.27 2.85
N SER A 8 58.59 -69.30 3.60
CA SER A 8 57.15 -69.55 3.37
C SER A 8 56.43 -69.54 4.75
N SER A 9 55.09 -69.50 4.72
CA SER A 9 54.10 -70.12 5.65
C SER A 9 53.51 -69.27 6.80
N PHE A 10 52.19 -68.97 6.78
CA PHE A 10 51.01 -69.82 7.17
C PHE A 10 50.92 -69.95 8.71
N PHE A 11 49.83 -69.79 9.47
CA PHE A 11 48.36 -69.77 9.27
C PHE A 11 47.73 -69.25 10.62
N PRO A 12 46.45 -69.45 11.02
CA PRO A 12 45.37 -68.45 11.05
C PRO A 12 44.62 -68.35 12.43
N PHE A 13 43.38 -67.84 12.38
CA PHE A 13 42.19 -68.17 13.20
C PHE A 13 41.70 -67.13 14.23
N LEU A 14 40.46 -66.64 14.02
CA LEU A 14 39.28 -66.76 14.90
C LEU A 14 38.47 -65.46 15.12
N LEU A 15 37.12 -65.63 15.15
CA LEU A 15 36.03 -64.75 15.63
C LEU A 15 35.60 -63.64 14.66
N LEU A 16 34.53 -63.73 13.85
CA LEU A 16 33.12 -64.10 14.04
C LEU A 16 32.35 -63.23 15.08
N LEU A 17 31.24 -62.66 14.59
CA LEU A 17 30.08 -62.09 15.30
C LEU A 17 30.19 -60.65 15.84
N LEU A 18 29.45 -59.70 15.24
CA LEU A 18 28.10 -59.29 15.67
C LEU A 18 27.70 -57.94 15.05
N LEU A 19 26.49 -57.93 14.47
CA LEU A 19 25.53 -56.81 14.39
C LEU A 19 25.93 -55.64 13.47
N GLY A 20 25.13 -55.25 12.48
CA GLY A 20 23.68 -55.22 12.45
C GLY A 20 23.24 -53.77 12.30
N GLY A 21 22.85 -53.40 11.09
CA GLY A 21 21.92 -52.31 10.77
C GLY A 21 22.19 -50.91 11.33
N LEU A 22 22.66 -50.01 10.46
CA LEU A 22 22.11 -48.65 10.30
C LEU A 22 22.51 -48.15 8.90
N SER A 23 21.93 -48.77 7.86
CA SER A 23 21.87 -48.14 6.54
C SER A 23 20.73 -47.12 6.60
N CYS A 24 21.06 -45.90 7.01
CA CYS A 24 20.15 -44.78 6.89
C CYS A 24 20.13 -44.42 5.40
N LYS A 25 19.13 -44.90 4.67
CA LYS A 25 18.75 -44.25 3.40
C LYS A 25 18.30 -42.85 3.78
N LYS A 26 19.15 -41.86 3.51
CA LYS A 26 18.78 -40.46 3.56
C LYS A 26 17.64 -40.29 2.56
N ASP A 27 16.44 -40.07 3.10
CA ASP A 27 15.26 -39.79 2.31
C ASP A 27 15.59 -38.70 1.30
N GLN A 28 15.16 -38.94 0.05
CA GLN A 28 15.24 -37.97 -1.02
C GLN A 28 14.55 -36.69 -0.54
N ASP A 29 15.32 -35.60 -0.59
CA ASP A 29 14.85 -34.24 -0.53
C ASP A 29 13.64 -34.06 -1.47
N ASN A 30 12.43 -34.18 -0.91
CA ASN A 30 11.33 -33.35 -1.36
C ASN A 30 11.46 -32.02 -0.62
N LEU A 31 12.52 -31.28 -0.93
CA LEU A 31 12.46 -29.84 -0.78
C LEU A 31 11.42 -29.39 -1.82
N PRO A 32 10.27 -28.79 -1.43
CA PRO A 32 9.55 -28.01 -2.40
C PRO A 32 10.56 -27.00 -2.95
N ALA A 33 10.72 -26.97 -4.27
CA ALA A 33 11.53 -25.97 -4.93
C ALA A 33 11.11 -24.61 -4.36
N VAL A 34 12.01 -23.97 -3.61
CA VAL A 34 11.81 -22.60 -3.15
C VAL A 34 11.71 -21.79 -4.43
N VAL A 35 10.49 -21.45 -4.79
CA VAL A 35 10.22 -20.54 -5.89
C VAL A 35 10.72 -19.19 -5.39
N ASP A 36 11.96 -18.84 -5.71
CA ASP A 36 12.44 -17.48 -5.54
C ASP A 36 11.73 -16.64 -6.59
N ILE A 37 10.48 -16.28 -6.30
CA ILE A 37 9.75 -15.28 -7.05
C ILE A 37 10.42 -13.97 -6.63
N PRO A 38 11.07 -13.22 -7.56
CA PRO A 38 11.43 -11.84 -7.30
C PRO A 38 10.12 -11.05 -7.22
N ILE A 39 9.53 -11.02 -6.03
CA ILE A 39 8.29 -10.30 -5.78
C ILE A 39 8.56 -8.82 -5.98
N ALA A 40 7.85 -8.22 -6.94
CA ALA A 40 7.84 -6.79 -7.14
C ALA A 40 6.79 -6.14 -6.24
N PHE A 41 7.06 -4.92 -5.80
CA PHE A 41 6.20 -4.19 -4.86
C PHE A 41 5.64 -2.92 -5.49
N HIS A 42 4.38 -2.61 -5.22
CA HIS A 42 3.80 -1.29 -5.44
C HIS A 42 3.89 -0.47 -4.16
N ILE A 43 4.40 0.76 -4.27
CA ILE A 43 4.39 1.78 -3.22
C ILE A 43 3.41 2.89 -3.63
N GLU A 44 2.45 3.17 -2.77
CA GLU A 44 1.48 4.26 -2.90
C GLU A 44 1.59 5.21 -1.71
N MET A 45 1.78 6.51 -1.96
CA MET A 45 1.76 7.53 -0.90
C MET A 45 0.33 7.99 -0.63
N LYS A 46 -0.02 8.20 0.65
CA LYS A 46 -1.30 8.78 1.11
C LYS A 46 -1.05 9.69 2.32
N GLU A 47 -1.92 10.66 2.53
CA GLU A 47 -2.07 11.32 3.83
C GLU A 47 -3.06 10.52 4.66
N LYS A 48 -2.71 10.23 5.91
CA LYS A 48 -3.68 9.65 6.85
C LYS A 48 -4.66 10.75 7.25
N LEU A 49 -5.88 10.65 6.76
CA LEU A 49 -6.97 11.57 7.09
C LEU A 49 -7.45 11.28 8.51
N GLN A 50 -7.20 12.21 9.43
CA GLN A 50 -7.58 12.12 10.85
C GLN A 50 -7.57 13.52 11.46
N PRO A 51 -8.26 13.74 12.60
CA PRO A 51 -8.25 15.03 13.28
C PRO A 51 -6.83 15.50 13.67
N GLY A 52 -6.51 16.74 13.34
CA GLY A 52 -5.22 17.35 13.65
C GLY A 52 -4.16 17.06 12.57
N GLU A 53 -3.13 16.31 12.92
CA GLU A 53 -2.04 16.02 11.98
C GLU A 53 -2.45 14.97 10.95
N ARG A 54 -2.14 15.25 9.68
CA ARG A 54 -2.31 14.35 8.52
C ARG A 54 -0.95 13.79 8.11
N PRO A 55 -0.44 12.73 8.80
CA PRO A 55 0.89 12.20 8.52
C PRO A 55 0.95 11.54 7.15
N LEU A 56 2.14 11.55 6.55
CA LEU A 56 2.42 10.79 5.33
C LEU A 56 2.43 9.29 5.67
N GLU A 57 1.70 8.52 4.88
CA GLU A 57 1.73 7.07 4.86
C GLU A 57 2.23 6.57 3.50
N MET A 58 2.94 5.44 3.51
CA MET A 58 3.18 4.64 2.32
C MET A 58 2.54 3.28 2.49
N GLU A 59 1.61 2.98 1.60
CA GLU A 59 1.04 1.65 1.48
C GLU A 59 1.92 0.83 0.53
N LEU A 60 2.36 -0.33 0.99
CA LEU A 60 3.12 -1.28 0.20
C LEU A 60 2.28 -2.50 -0.07
N ARG A 61 2.30 -2.97 -1.31
CA ARG A 61 1.62 -4.19 -1.74
C ARG A 61 2.48 -4.99 -2.69
N THR A 62 2.33 -6.30 -2.70
CA THR A 62 2.89 -7.12 -3.78
C THR A 62 2.14 -6.84 -5.09
N LEU A 63 2.85 -6.92 -6.23
CA LEU A 63 2.20 -6.89 -7.54
C LEU A 63 1.53 -8.23 -7.87
N ASP A 64 2.10 -9.32 -7.36
CA ASP A 64 1.58 -10.66 -7.56
C ASP A 64 0.50 -11.00 -6.53
N VAL A 65 -0.52 -11.73 -6.99
CA VAL A 65 -1.54 -12.37 -6.16
C VAL A 65 -0.96 -13.67 -5.60
N LEU A 66 -1.14 -13.86 -4.30
CA LEU A 66 -0.67 -14.97 -3.49
C LEU A 66 -1.84 -15.89 -3.15
N ASP A 67 -1.51 -17.09 -2.66
CA ASP A 67 -2.47 -18.14 -2.31
C ASP A 67 -3.25 -17.89 -1.01
N CYS A 68 -2.85 -16.88 -0.23
CA CYS A 68 -3.52 -16.46 1.01
C CYS A 68 -3.69 -14.93 1.04
N SER A 69 -4.81 -14.45 1.56
CA SER A 69 -5.10 -13.00 1.61
C SER A 69 -4.47 -12.29 2.80
N ASN A 70 -4.01 -13.04 3.80
CA ASN A 70 -3.42 -12.53 5.04
C ASN A 70 -1.89 -12.61 5.08
N TYR A 71 -1.22 -12.66 3.92
CA TYR A 71 0.21 -12.37 3.90
C TYR A 71 0.47 -10.91 4.30
N GLY A 72 1.42 -10.71 5.20
CA GLY A 72 2.06 -9.44 5.48
C GLY A 72 3.44 -9.33 4.82
N ILE A 73 4.04 -8.15 4.93
CA ILE A 73 5.41 -7.88 4.48
C ILE A 73 6.28 -7.66 5.73
N ASP A 74 7.32 -8.46 5.93
CA ASP A 74 8.36 -8.17 6.95
C ASP A 74 9.27 -7.06 6.42
N TYR A 75 9.35 -5.97 7.17
CA TYR A 75 10.15 -4.81 6.83
C TYR A 75 10.94 -4.27 8.03
N ASN A 76 11.92 -3.43 7.73
CA ASN A 76 12.55 -2.54 8.68
C ASN A 76 12.49 -1.12 8.14
N LEU A 77 11.99 -0.19 8.96
CA LEU A 77 11.97 1.24 8.65
C LEU A 77 12.84 1.97 9.67
N ASN A 78 13.90 2.63 9.18
CA ASN A 78 14.76 3.49 9.97
C ASN A 78 14.67 4.93 9.46
N GLN A 79 14.18 5.82 10.32
CA GLN A 79 14.03 7.25 10.04
C GLN A 79 15.05 8.02 10.88
N GLY A 80 15.97 8.70 10.20
CA GLY A 80 16.88 9.69 10.78
C GLY A 80 16.55 11.09 10.27
N ALA A 81 17.28 12.10 10.78
CA ALA A 81 16.97 13.51 10.51
C ALA A 81 16.85 13.88 9.02
N HIS A 82 17.68 13.29 8.14
CA HIS A 82 17.65 13.54 6.69
C HIS A 82 17.76 12.25 5.86
N THR A 83 17.38 11.12 6.45
CA THR A 83 17.49 9.83 5.77
C THR A 83 16.39 8.88 6.20
N ILE A 84 15.75 8.28 5.21
CA ILE A 84 14.76 7.23 5.36
C ILE A 84 15.32 5.96 4.71
N ARG A 85 15.44 4.88 5.49
CA ARG A 85 15.84 3.57 5.00
C ARG A 85 14.71 2.58 5.23
N LEU A 86 14.18 2.05 4.13
CA LEU A 86 13.19 0.99 4.12
C LEU A 86 13.84 -0.28 3.57
N THR A 87 13.82 -1.36 4.34
CA THR A 87 14.25 -2.69 3.90
C THR A 87 13.05 -3.63 3.91
N LEU A 88 12.65 -4.13 2.74
CA LEU A 88 11.64 -5.18 2.57
C LEU A 88 12.38 -6.53 2.56
N LYS A 89 12.12 -7.38 3.54
CA LYS A 89 12.89 -8.60 3.76
C LYS A 89 12.23 -9.82 3.14
N ASP A 90 11.01 -10.14 3.57
CA ASP A 90 10.28 -11.34 3.14
C ASP A 90 8.77 -11.15 3.34
N LEU A 91 7.98 -12.11 2.89
CA LEU A 91 6.57 -12.22 3.23
C LEU A 91 6.39 -13.02 4.52
N ILE A 92 5.42 -12.61 5.32
CA ILE A 92 5.04 -13.31 6.56
C ILE A 92 3.60 -13.76 6.44
N LEU A 93 3.32 -15.01 6.79
CA LEU A 93 1.96 -15.53 6.88
C LEU A 93 1.55 -15.58 8.35
N GLU A 94 0.44 -14.92 8.70
CA GLU A 94 -0.18 -15.10 10.02
C GLU A 94 -1.04 -16.36 9.98
N ASP A 95 -0.65 -17.41 10.70
CA ASP A 95 -1.41 -18.67 10.69
C ASP A 95 -2.74 -18.55 11.47
N PRO A 96 -3.83 -19.17 10.98
CA PRO A 96 -3.94 -19.91 9.73
C PRO A 96 -4.11 -19.02 8.49
N CYS A 97 -3.72 -19.54 7.32
CA CYS A 97 -4.03 -18.94 6.02
C CYS A 97 -5.55 -18.73 5.85
N ASP A 98 -5.95 -17.54 5.40
CA ASP A 98 -7.30 -17.31 4.90
C ASP A 98 -7.46 -18.04 3.57
N ASP A 99 -8.50 -18.87 3.42
CA ASP A 99 -8.82 -19.64 2.20
C ASP A 99 -9.27 -18.73 1.01
N MET A 100 -8.51 -17.68 0.72
CA MET A 100 -8.76 -16.68 -0.30
C MET A 100 -7.44 -16.15 -0.85
N GLU A 101 -7.33 -16.05 -2.17
CA GLU A 101 -6.18 -15.41 -2.81
C GLU A 101 -6.15 -13.89 -2.52
N GLY A 102 -4.97 -13.31 -2.36
CA GLY A 102 -4.82 -11.87 -2.12
C GLY A 102 -3.39 -11.36 -2.30
N VAL A 103 -3.17 -10.06 -2.08
CA VAL A 103 -1.82 -9.46 -2.14
C VAL A 103 -1.28 -9.29 -0.73
N ALA A 104 0.02 -9.49 -0.53
CA ALA A 104 0.62 -9.12 0.75
C ALA A 104 0.68 -7.60 0.86
N SER A 105 0.36 -7.05 2.03
CA SER A 105 0.33 -5.60 2.21
C SER A 105 0.83 -5.15 3.58
N THR A 106 1.30 -3.91 3.65
CA THR A 106 1.59 -3.23 4.91
C THR A 106 1.52 -1.72 4.73
N THR A 107 1.27 -0.99 5.82
CA THR A 107 1.25 0.48 5.83
C THR A 107 2.37 1.00 6.72
N LEU A 108 3.17 1.90 6.18
CA LEU A 108 4.22 2.61 6.89
C LEU A 108 3.75 4.03 7.19
N THR A 109 3.77 4.43 8.45
CA THR A 109 3.48 5.82 8.85
C THR A 109 4.79 6.56 9.10
N PHE A 110 5.03 7.65 8.38
CA PHE A 110 6.22 8.50 8.49
C PHE A 110 6.02 9.68 9.45
N GLY A 111 4.85 9.75 10.11
CA GLY A 111 4.46 10.91 10.90
C GLY A 111 4.31 12.15 10.02
N SER A 112 4.58 13.31 10.60
CA SER A 112 4.55 14.61 9.92
C SER A 112 5.99 15.07 9.70
N PRO A 113 6.70 14.57 8.66
CA PRO A 113 8.07 14.97 8.42
C PRO A 113 8.14 16.49 8.20
N GLU A 114 9.20 17.11 8.72
CA GLU A 114 9.48 18.51 8.48
C GLU A 114 9.71 18.76 6.98
N GLU A 115 9.55 20.00 6.55
CA GLU A 115 9.83 20.38 5.17
C GLU A 115 11.31 20.17 4.85
N GLY A 116 11.58 19.57 3.68
CA GLY A 116 12.93 19.35 3.19
C GLY A 116 13.08 18.10 2.33
N ASP A 117 14.32 17.87 1.91
CA ASP A 117 14.70 16.71 1.12
C ASP A 117 15.31 15.63 2.01
N TYR A 118 14.70 14.44 1.98
CA TYR A 118 15.16 13.27 2.71
C TYR A 118 15.80 12.28 1.75
N LYS A 119 17.02 11.82 2.06
CA LYS A 119 17.59 10.70 1.31
C LYS A 119 16.73 9.46 1.53
N LEU A 120 16.13 8.93 0.48
CA LEU A 120 15.33 7.72 0.49
C LEU A 120 16.16 6.54 -0.03
N VAL A 121 16.21 5.45 0.74
CA VAL A 121 16.83 4.19 0.34
C VAL A 121 15.83 3.06 0.56
N VAL A 122 15.40 2.41 -0.52
CA VAL A 122 14.52 1.24 -0.49
C VAL A 122 15.32 0.01 -0.91
N THR A 123 15.39 -1.00 -0.05
CA THR A 123 16.16 -2.23 -0.27
C THR A 123 15.24 -3.44 -0.27
N LEU A 124 15.34 -4.30 -1.29
CA LEU A 124 14.58 -5.56 -1.40
C LEU A 124 15.49 -6.75 -1.14
N LYS A 125 15.10 -7.63 -0.20
CA LYS A 125 15.86 -8.83 0.23
C LYS A 125 17.34 -8.57 0.57
N ASN A 126 17.71 -7.34 0.93
CA ASN A 126 19.10 -6.88 1.10
C ASN A 126 19.99 -6.98 -0.16
N ILE A 127 19.39 -7.14 -1.35
CA ILE A 127 20.11 -7.36 -2.62
C ILE A 127 19.88 -6.20 -3.57
N ILE A 128 18.62 -5.89 -3.87
CA ILE A 128 18.25 -4.81 -4.79
C ILE A 128 18.13 -3.53 -3.99
N LYS A 129 18.80 -2.47 -4.43
CA LYS A 129 18.85 -1.20 -3.71
C LYS A 129 18.45 -0.08 -4.66
N ASN A 130 17.39 0.63 -4.31
CA ASN A 130 16.93 1.82 -5.00
C ASN A 130 17.19 3.04 -4.11
N GLU A 131 17.96 4.01 -4.59
CA GLU A 131 18.30 5.24 -3.87
C GLU A 131 17.68 6.46 -4.54
N GLY A 132 17.40 7.50 -3.76
CA GLY A 132 16.83 8.74 -4.26
C GLY A 132 16.45 9.71 -3.17
N LEU A 133 15.39 10.48 -3.41
CA LEU A 133 14.88 11.52 -2.53
C LEU A 133 13.37 11.37 -2.28
N LEU A 134 12.96 11.67 -1.05
CA LEU A 134 11.61 12.08 -0.70
C LEU A 134 11.65 13.59 -0.46
N GLU A 135 10.97 14.35 -1.30
CA GLU A 135 10.74 15.79 -1.15
C GLU A 135 9.47 16.00 -0.32
N VAL A 136 9.58 16.81 0.74
CA VAL A 136 8.47 17.20 1.61
C VAL A 136 8.34 18.71 1.59
N ASN A 137 7.20 19.23 1.14
CA ASN A 137 6.90 20.66 1.18
C ASN A 137 5.41 20.90 1.55
N PRO A 138 4.98 22.15 1.74
CA PRO A 138 3.59 22.45 2.11
C PRO A 138 2.54 22.02 1.10
N GLU A 139 2.90 21.87 -0.18
CA GLU A 139 1.95 21.61 -1.26
C GLU A 139 1.88 20.13 -1.65
N HIS A 140 2.99 19.39 -1.52
CA HIS A 140 3.06 17.99 -1.95
C HIS A 140 4.20 17.20 -1.30
N TYR A 141 4.10 15.88 -1.43
CA TYR A 141 5.16 14.92 -1.26
C TYR A 141 5.60 14.41 -2.64
N ALA A 142 6.89 14.17 -2.86
CA ALA A 142 7.36 13.55 -4.10
C ALA A 142 8.52 12.57 -3.89
N ILE A 143 8.44 11.41 -4.54
CA ILE A 143 9.51 10.41 -4.56
C ILE A 143 10.24 10.49 -5.91
N ARG A 144 11.57 10.59 -5.86
CA ARG A 144 12.44 10.53 -7.02
C ARG A 144 13.54 9.51 -6.77
N LEU A 145 13.44 8.33 -7.37
CA LEU A 145 14.48 7.30 -7.28
C LEU A 145 15.34 7.29 -8.54
N GLU A 146 16.63 6.95 -8.38
CA GLU A 146 17.58 6.76 -9.47
C GLU A 146 17.26 5.50 -10.28
N THR A 147 16.76 4.47 -9.59
CA THR A 147 16.29 3.19 -10.14
C THR A 147 14.97 2.79 -9.48
N THR A 148 14.18 1.94 -10.14
CA THR A 148 12.94 1.38 -9.61
C THR A 148 12.91 -0.13 -9.75
N ASP A 149 14.07 -0.77 -9.60
CA ASP A 149 14.22 -2.22 -9.76
C ASP A 149 13.37 -2.94 -8.69
N GLY A 150 12.44 -3.78 -9.15
CA GLY A 150 11.47 -4.47 -8.27
C GLY A 150 10.44 -3.57 -7.60
N LEU A 151 10.33 -2.30 -8.01
CA LEU A 151 9.41 -1.32 -7.44
C LEU A 151 8.54 -0.68 -8.54
N LEU A 152 7.23 -0.62 -8.29
CA LEU A 152 6.32 0.29 -8.94
C LEU A 152 5.96 1.39 -7.94
N ILE A 153 6.10 2.66 -8.32
CA ILE A 153 5.71 3.79 -7.45
C ILE A 153 4.66 4.59 -8.19
N SER A 154 3.47 4.67 -7.60
CA SER A 154 2.38 5.45 -8.19
C SER A 154 1.39 5.89 -7.11
N PRO A 155 1.10 7.19 -6.98
CA PRO A 155 1.71 8.28 -7.74
C PRO A 155 3.14 8.61 -7.26
N ILE A 156 3.98 9.18 -8.14
CA ILE A 156 5.32 9.68 -7.75
C ILE A 156 5.26 11.02 -7.00
N SER A 157 4.14 11.73 -7.10
CA SER A 157 3.86 12.96 -6.37
C SER A 157 2.43 12.94 -5.84
N LEU A 158 2.28 13.26 -4.56
CA LEU A 158 1.02 13.34 -3.84
C LEU A 158 0.83 14.78 -3.36
N SER A 159 -0.16 15.48 -3.89
CA SER A 159 -0.56 16.79 -3.38
C SER A 159 -1.18 16.66 -2.00
N ARG A 160 -0.88 17.61 -1.12
CA ARG A 160 -1.43 17.66 0.24
C ARG A 160 -2.86 18.20 0.23
N ILE A 161 -3.70 17.64 1.08
CA ILE A 161 -5.07 18.10 1.31
C ILE A 161 -5.00 19.47 1.99
N PRO A 162 -5.50 20.55 1.35
CA PRO A 162 -5.60 21.86 1.97
C PRO A 162 -6.53 21.84 3.16
N ASP A 163 -6.29 22.73 4.12
CA ASP A 163 -7.18 22.88 5.27
C ASP A 163 -8.59 23.30 4.85
N ASN A 164 -9.58 22.83 5.61
CA ASN A 164 -11.00 23.09 5.40
C ASN A 164 -11.51 22.59 4.04
N LEU A 165 -10.84 21.62 3.43
CA LEU A 165 -11.30 21.00 2.19
C LEU A 165 -12.41 19.99 2.49
N ILE A 166 -13.50 20.08 1.73
CA ILE A 166 -14.44 18.98 1.54
C ILE A 166 -14.44 18.54 0.09
N TRP A 167 -14.62 17.25 -0.15
CA TRP A 167 -14.76 16.70 -1.51
C TRP A 167 -15.71 15.52 -1.51
N GLY A 168 -16.13 15.11 -2.70
CA GLY A 168 -17.07 14.01 -2.82
C GLY A 168 -17.81 13.99 -4.14
N GLY A 169 -19.00 13.41 -4.13
CA GLY A 169 -19.88 13.39 -5.29
C GLY A 169 -21.29 12.93 -4.98
N VAL A 170 -22.19 13.21 -5.92
CA VAL A 170 -23.57 12.73 -5.90
C VAL A 170 -23.83 11.92 -7.17
N PHE A 171 -24.39 10.74 -6.99
CA PHE A 171 -24.44 9.70 -8.02
C PHE A 171 -25.88 9.22 -8.27
N PRO A 172 -26.74 10.04 -8.89
CA PRO A 172 -28.13 9.67 -9.13
C PRO A 172 -28.23 8.42 -10.01
N GLN A 173 -28.99 7.42 -9.56
CA GLN A 173 -29.15 6.14 -10.29
C GLN A 173 -30.32 6.13 -11.28
N SER A 174 -31.09 7.24 -11.36
CA SER A 174 -32.17 7.40 -12.32
C SER A 174 -32.36 8.85 -12.73
N ASP A 175 -32.95 9.06 -13.91
CA ASP A 175 -33.14 10.41 -14.46
C ASP A 175 -34.01 11.30 -13.55
N SER A 176 -34.95 10.69 -12.82
CA SER A 176 -35.84 11.40 -11.89
C SER A 176 -35.10 12.00 -10.69
N LEU A 177 -33.88 11.55 -10.40
CA LEU A 177 -33.08 12.00 -9.25
C LEU A 177 -32.06 13.07 -9.62
N TYR A 178 -31.86 13.39 -10.90
CA TYR A 178 -30.92 14.45 -11.31
C TYR A 178 -31.29 15.81 -10.73
N LEU A 179 -32.57 16.20 -10.78
CA LEU A 179 -32.99 17.48 -10.21
C LEU A 179 -32.73 17.55 -8.69
N LEU A 180 -32.89 16.42 -8.00
CA LEU A 180 -32.60 16.32 -6.57
C LEU A 180 -31.09 16.46 -6.31
N ALA A 181 -30.24 15.83 -7.13
CA ALA A 181 -28.79 16.00 -7.06
C ALA A 181 -28.35 17.45 -7.33
N GLU A 182 -28.91 18.12 -8.34
CA GLU A 182 -28.63 19.53 -8.65
C GLU A 182 -29.07 20.46 -7.51
N THR A 183 -30.17 20.14 -6.82
CA THR A 183 -30.63 20.93 -5.67
C THR A 183 -29.67 20.76 -4.48
N PHE A 184 -29.20 19.54 -4.21
CA PHE A 184 -28.13 19.30 -3.24
C PHE A 184 -26.89 20.16 -3.54
N PHE A 185 -26.42 20.18 -4.81
CA PHE A 185 -25.28 21.00 -5.19
C PHE A 185 -25.51 22.49 -4.98
N SER A 186 -26.70 22.98 -5.35
CA SER A 186 -27.06 24.37 -5.14
C SER A 186 -27.02 24.74 -3.67
N GLU A 187 -27.56 23.90 -2.79
CA GLU A 187 -27.54 24.15 -1.35
C GLU A 187 -26.14 24.02 -0.74
N LEU A 188 -25.37 23.01 -1.15
CA LEU A 188 -23.97 22.87 -0.75
C LEU A 188 -23.14 24.10 -1.17
N SER A 189 -23.40 24.66 -2.35
CA SER A 189 -22.70 25.84 -2.86
C SER A 189 -22.99 27.13 -2.07
N ILE A 190 -24.13 27.20 -1.37
CA ILE A 190 -24.47 28.33 -0.49
C ILE A 190 -23.66 28.27 0.81
N LEU A 191 -23.33 27.06 1.26
CA LEU A 191 -22.59 26.83 2.51
C LEU A 191 -21.07 26.88 2.33
N THR A 192 -20.59 26.83 1.08
CA THR A 192 -19.18 26.57 0.77
C THR A 192 -18.59 27.65 -0.12
N VAL A 193 -17.26 27.61 -0.27
CA VAL A 193 -16.51 28.51 -1.15
C VAL A 193 -15.81 27.68 -2.23
N PRO A 194 -15.90 28.06 -3.52
CA PRO A 194 -15.12 27.43 -4.59
C PRO A 194 -13.63 27.43 -4.27
N ILE A 195 -12.96 26.30 -4.49
CA ILE A 195 -11.51 26.16 -4.33
C ILE A 195 -10.87 25.78 -5.65
N HIS A 196 -9.70 26.37 -5.92
CA HIS A 196 -8.84 25.98 -7.03
C HIS A 196 -7.75 25.05 -6.50
N LEU A 197 -7.73 23.81 -7.00
CA LEU A 197 -6.73 22.81 -6.66
C LEU A 197 -5.74 22.68 -7.81
N ASN A 198 -4.47 22.49 -7.47
CA ASN A 198 -3.46 22.17 -8.46
C ASN A 198 -3.76 20.78 -9.06
N PRO A 199 -3.64 20.60 -10.39
CA PRO A 199 -3.76 19.28 -11.00
C PRO A 199 -2.78 18.29 -10.39
N GLY A 200 -3.24 17.08 -10.08
CA GLY A 200 -2.45 16.11 -9.34
C GLY A 200 -3.28 15.08 -8.58
N THR A 201 -2.59 14.13 -7.96
CA THR A 201 -3.22 13.12 -7.10
C THR A 201 -3.22 13.62 -5.67
N TYR A 202 -4.37 13.54 -5.01
CA TYR A 202 -4.56 13.77 -3.59
C TYR A 202 -5.00 12.46 -2.94
N THR A 203 -5.02 12.41 -1.61
CA THR A 203 -5.59 11.26 -0.90
C THR A 203 -7.09 11.15 -1.21
N GLY A 204 -7.49 10.08 -1.90
CA GLY A 204 -8.90 9.77 -2.19
C GLY A 204 -9.47 10.38 -3.49
N PHE A 205 -8.76 11.30 -4.15
CA PHE A 205 -9.19 11.86 -5.43
C PHE A 205 -8.03 12.36 -6.30
N ARG A 206 -8.32 12.63 -7.58
CA ARG A 206 -7.41 13.23 -8.54
C ARG A 206 -8.03 14.47 -9.16
N VAL A 207 -7.24 15.51 -9.32
CA VAL A 207 -7.62 16.75 -10.00
C VAL A 207 -7.03 16.71 -11.41
N GLU A 208 -7.92 16.77 -12.40
CA GLU A 208 -7.57 16.89 -13.81
C GLU A 208 -7.40 18.36 -14.22
N SER A 209 -7.07 18.59 -15.50
CA SER A 209 -7.16 19.93 -16.08
C SER A 209 -8.55 20.54 -15.86
N HIS A 210 -8.62 21.86 -15.65
CA HIS A 210 -9.87 22.61 -15.40
C HIS A 210 -10.56 22.31 -14.07
N ASN A 211 -9.83 21.82 -13.06
CA ASN A 211 -10.34 21.57 -11.70
C ASN A 211 -11.43 20.49 -11.62
N THR A 212 -11.51 19.61 -12.63
CA THR A 212 -12.40 18.45 -12.60
C THR A 212 -11.84 17.39 -11.66
N ILE A 213 -12.68 16.85 -10.79
CA ILE A 213 -12.29 15.88 -9.77
C ILE A 213 -12.76 14.48 -10.14
N THR A 214 -11.89 13.50 -9.95
CA THR A 214 -12.24 12.08 -10.03
C THR A 214 -11.94 11.42 -8.69
N LEU A 215 -12.92 10.78 -8.06
CA LEU A 215 -12.69 10.02 -6.84
C LEU A 215 -11.85 8.77 -7.17
N THR A 216 -10.79 8.55 -6.40
CA THR A 216 -9.92 7.35 -6.54
C THR A 216 -10.26 6.31 -5.48
N ALA A 217 -10.82 6.73 -4.35
CA ALA A 217 -11.36 5.85 -3.31
C ALA A 217 -12.55 6.50 -2.60
N PRO A 218 -13.67 5.77 -2.40
CA PRO A 218 -13.96 4.44 -2.93
C PRO A 218 -14.16 4.50 -4.46
N LYS A 219 -13.98 3.35 -5.13
CA LYS A 219 -14.37 3.24 -6.54
C LYS A 219 -15.90 3.24 -6.62
N VAL A 220 -16.44 4.24 -7.31
CA VAL A 220 -17.88 4.39 -7.49
C VAL A 220 -18.27 3.90 -8.89
N PRO A 221 -19.17 2.92 -9.05
CA PRO A 221 -19.55 2.39 -10.35
C PRO A 221 -20.55 3.29 -11.11
N TRP A 222 -21.09 4.31 -10.45
CA TRP A 222 -22.14 5.17 -10.97
C TRP A 222 -21.58 6.46 -11.55
N GLN A 223 -22.25 6.98 -12.57
CA GLN A 223 -22.00 8.34 -13.06
C GLN A 223 -22.58 9.35 -12.07
N GLY A 224 -21.89 10.46 -11.91
CA GLY A 224 -22.30 11.49 -10.97
C GLY A 224 -21.44 12.73 -11.11
N ASN A 225 -21.88 13.78 -10.43
CA ASN A 225 -21.13 15.02 -10.34
C ASN A 225 -20.24 14.93 -9.10
N THR A 226 -18.96 15.23 -9.27
CA THR A 226 -17.99 15.33 -8.18
C THR A 226 -17.73 16.79 -7.82
N PHE A 227 -17.22 17.02 -6.62
CA PHE A 227 -16.95 18.36 -6.14
C PHE A 227 -15.73 18.41 -5.22
N ALA A 228 -15.13 19.59 -5.13
CA ALA A 228 -14.38 20.02 -3.96
C ALA A 228 -14.67 21.48 -3.68
N PHE A 229 -14.78 21.79 -2.39
CA PHE A 229 -15.00 23.14 -1.90
C PHE A 229 -14.20 23.37 -0.61
N ARG A 230 -14.04 24.64 -0.27
CA ARG A 230 -13.64 25.04 1.08
C ARG A 230 -14.89 25.20 1.95
N TYR A 231 -14.84 24.68 3.17
CA TYR A 231 -15.92 24.74 4.13
C TYR A 231 -15.39 25.00 5.55
N GLU A 232 -15.78 26.13 6.13
CA GLU A 232 -15.36 26.55 7.48
C GLU A 232 -16.49 26.45 8.53
N GLY A 233 -17.64 25.88 8.13
CA GLY A 233 -18.78 25.69 9.01
C GLY A 233 -18.66 24.44 9.89
N SER A 234 -19.75 24.09 10.57
CA SER A 234 -19.77 22.91 11.44
C SER A 234 -20.00 21.62 10.66
N ARG A 235 -19.25 20.55 10.96
CA ARG A 235 -19.47 19.23 10.37
C ARG A 235 -20.95 18.80 10.44
N SER A 236 -21.64 19.05 11.55
CA SER A 236 -23.07 18.74 11.73
C SER A 236 -23.99 19.36 10.68
N GLU A 237 -23.68 20.54 10.15
CA GLU A 237 -24.51 21.17 9.10
C GLU A 237 -24.38 20.42 7.77
N LEU A 238 -23.16 20.00 7.38
CA LEU A 238 -22.96 19.13 6.21
C LEU A 238 -23.65 17.78 6.38
N ILE A 239 -23.59 17.21 7.58
CA ILE A 239 -24.25 15.94 7.91
C ILE A 239 -25.75 16.05 7.69
N ASN A 240 -26.37 17.07 8.28
CA ASN A 240 -27.81 17.30 8.15
C ASN A 240 -28.23 17.49 6.68
N LEU A 241 -27.41 18.20 5.89
CA LEU A 241 -27.65 18.37 4.46
C LEU A 241 -27.62 17.00 3.74
N VAL A 242 -26.55 16.23 3.93
CA VAL A 242 -26.40 14.91 3.27
C VAL A 242 -27.53 13.95 3.69
N GLU A 243 -27.88 13.90 4.97
CA GLU A 243 -28.94 13.04 5.49
C GLU A 243 -30.32 13.42 4.95
N PHE A 244 -30.62 14.71 4.81
CA PHE A 244 -31.86 15.17 4.18
C PHE A 244 -32.00 14.62 2.76
N TYR A 245 -30.99 14.78 1.90
CA TYR A 245 -31.06 14.33 0.52
C TYR A 245 -31.03 12.81 0.37
N ARG A 246 -30.32 12.09 1.24
CA ARG A 246 -30.39 10.63 1.30
C ARG A 246 -31.77 10.13 1.71
N THR A 247 -32.42 10.82 2.64
CA THR A 247 -33.79 10.47 3.08
C THR A 247 -34.79 10.68 1.95
N VAL A 248 -34.66 11.78 1.19
CA VAL A 248 -35.56 12.09 0.08
C VAL A 248 -35.28 11.21 -1.14
N GLY A 249 -34.01 10.97 -1.48
CA GLY A 249 -33.59 10.20 -2.65
C GLY A 249 -33.53 8.68 -2.45
N GLY A 250 -33.50 8.22 -1.19
CA GLY A 250 -33.32 6.82 -0.84
C GLY A 250 -32.00 6.24 -1.34
N GLU A 251 -31.97 4.92 -1.55
CA GLU A 251 -30.80 4.20 -2.08
C GLU A 251 -30.42 4.61 -3.52
N GLY A 252 -31.34 5.28 -4.24
CA GLY A 252 -31.11 5.74 -5.61
C GLY A 252 -30.26 7.00 -5.71
N LEU A 253 -29.95 7.68 -4.59
CA LEU A 253 -29.09 8.86 -4.55
C LEU A 253 -27.91 8.67 -3.59
N PRO A 254 -26.93 7.81 -3.93
CA PRO A 254 -25.65 7.80 -3.24
C PRO A 254 -25.01 9.19 -3.25
N ILE A 255 -24.64 9.66 -2.08
CA ILE A 255 -23.85 10.87 -1.85
C ILE A 255 -22.60 10.41 -1.14
N LEU A 256 -21.42 10.84 -1.56
CA LEU A 256 -20.20 10.64 -0.80
C LEU A 256 -19.67 12.01 -0.39
N LEU A 257 -19.32 12.16 0.89
CA LEU A 257 -18.73 13.37 1.43
C LEU A 257 -17.53 13.02 2.31
N PHE A 258 -16.42 13.68 2.02
CA PHE A 258 -15.15 13.57 2.73
C PHE A 258 -14.70 14.94 3.19
N ASP A 259 -13.97 14.96 4.29
CA ASP A 259 -13.22 16.11 4.79
C ASP A 259 -11.78 15.68 5.11
N GLU A 260 -10.97 16.63 5.58
CA GLU A 260 -9.57 16.40 5.98
C GLU A 260 -9.38 15.38 7.11
N GLU A 261 -10.44 15.04 7.84
CA GLU A 261 -10.44 14.01 8.89
C GLU A 261 -10.88 12.64 8.36
N GLY A 262 -11.30 12.55 7.11
CA GLY A 262 -11.60 11.31 6.42
C GLY A 262 -13.03 11.25 5.89
N PHE A 263 -13.58 10.03 5.86
CA PHE A 263 -14.94 9.83 5.39
C PHE A 263 -15.92 10.45 6.38
N VAL A 264 -16.75 11.35 5.86
CA VAL A 264 -17.84 11.95 6.63
C VAL A 264 -19.07 11.07 6.44
N TYR A 265 -19.53 10.88 5.19
CA TYR A 265 -20.77 10.16 4.88
C TYR A 265 -20.80 9.48 3.53
#